data_AF-A0A328RQW8-F1
#
_entry.id   AF-A0A328RQW8-F1
#
_cell.length_a   1.000
_cell.length_b   1.000
_cell.length_c   1.000
_cell.angle_alpha   90.00
_cell.angle_beta   90.00
_cell.angle_gamma   90.00
#
_symmetry.space_group_name_H-M   'P 1'
#
loop_
_entity.id
_entity.type
_entity.pdbx_description
1 polymer ?
#
loop_
_entity_poly.entity_id
_entity_poly.type
_entity_poly.pdbx_seq_one_letter_code
_entity_poly.pdbx_strand_id
1 'polypeptide(L)'
;MSCNNVNRELPFSLDVAAGKIPGVNALYKFGDNPAITNTEETIWTQGGIYVYPTSAEAVYISSSDVNDTSAGTGARTVKVFGLDANWELQEETVTLNGQTQVRVGASLTWIRIFRAFVVTVGSGGTAAGNIYIGQTGASGGVPTGNIYANLNTSNQTQLALWTVPAGYTFYMDKLIFSVALSSANNYATVKLNVRPDADLATSLFRTTVIQTVQSNQLTLDFDYPIVFTEKTDLQCRAVTSSASATAGVSASFEGAYILNG
;
A
#
# COMPACT_ATOMS: atom_id res chain seq x y z
N MET A 1 -48.51 -15.11 -11.05
CA MET A 1 -47.52 -15.63 -10.08
C MET A 1 -46.21 -14.91 -10.35
N SER A 2 -45.94 -13.82 -9.62
CA SER A 2 -44.65 -13.14 -9.68
C SER A 2 -43.72 -13.86 -8.70
N CYS A 3 -42.58 -14.32 -9.21
CA CYS A 3 -41.61 -15.12 -8.50
C CYS A 3 -41.02 -14.35 -7.31
N ASN A 4 -41.17 -14.94 -6.13
CA ASN A 4 -40.43 -14.74 -4.88
C ASN A 4 -39.28 -13.72 -4.93
N ASN A 5 -39.52 -12.52 -4.38
CA ASN A 5 -38.47 -11.79 -3.67
C ASN A 5 -38.03 -12.68 -2.51
N VAL A 6 -37.01 -13.51 -2.72
CA VAL A 6 -36.31 -14.18 -1.63
C VAL A 6 -35.63 -13.05 -0.86
N ASN A 7 -36.18 -12.67 0.29
CA ASN A 7 -35.51 -11.88 1.32
C ASN A 7 -34.34 -12.70 1.86
N ARG A 8 -33.31 -12.94 1.04
CA ARG A 8 -32.07 -13.56 1.49
C ARG A 8 -31.22 -12.44 2.06
N GLU A 9 -31.19 -12.34 3.38
CA GLU A 9 -30.18 -11.55 4.08
C GLU A 9 -28.82 -11.93 3.50
N LEU A 10 -28.13 -10.95 2.93
CA LEU A 10 -26.79 -11.17 2.43
C LEU A 10 -25.86 -11.32 3.65
N PRO A 11 -24.75 -12.06 3.52
CA PRO A 11 -23.74 -12.07 4.57
C PRO A 11 -23.30 -10.64 4.89
N PHE A 12 -23.10 -10.33 6.18
CA PHE A 12 -22.69 -9.00 6.63
C PHE A 12 -21.48 -8.45 5.85
N SER A 13 -20.48 -9.30 5.58
CA SER A 13 -19.31 -8.92 4.78
C SER A 13 -19.64 -8.46 3.36
N LEU A 14 -20.68 -9.02 2.74
CA LEU A 14 -21.13 -8.60 1.42
C LEU A 14 -21.88 -7.26 1.47
N ASP A 15 -22.66 -7.01 2.52
CA ASP A 15 -23.32 -5.72 2.71
C ASP A 15 -22.31 -4.60 3.04
N VAL A 16 -21.25 -4.90 3.79
CA VAL A 16 -20.10 -4.01 3.98
C VAL A 16 -19.40 -3.74 2.65
N ALA A 17 -19.04 -4.78 1.89
CA ALA A 17 -18.38 -4.63 0.59
C ALA A 17 -19.24 -3.86 -0.43
N ALA A 18 -20.56 -3.96 -0.32
CA ALA A 18 -21.52 -3.20 -1.14
C ALA A 18 -21.76 -1.77 -0.64
N GLY A 19 -21.15 -1.34 0.47
CA GLY A 19 -21.29 0.00 1.03
C GLY A 19 -22.67 0.29 1.62
N LYS A 20 -23.43 -0.74 2.00
CA LYS A 20 -24.78 -0.58 2.54
C LYS A 20 -24.82 -0.27 4.03
N ILE A 21 -23.70 -0.43 4.73
CA ILE A 21 -23.58 -0.20 6.16
C ILE A 21 -22.82 1.11 6.36
N PRO A 22 -23.51 2.22 6.70
CA PRO A 22 -22.85 3.51 6.91
C PRO A 22 -21.76 3.41 7.97
N GLY A 23 -20.60 4.01 7.69
CA GLY A 23 -19.47 4.04 8.60
C GLY A 23 -18.66 2.74 8.68
N VAL A 24 -19.02 1.67 7.96
CA VAL A 24 -18.24 0.42 7.90
C VAL A 24 -17.70 0.23 6.50
N ASN A 25 -16.38 0.12 6.38
CA ASN A 25 -15.70 -0.01 5.09
C ASN A 25 -14.81 -1.24 5.06
N ALA A 26 -14.87 -2.02 3.99
CA ALA A 26 -13.93 -3.11 3.76
C ALA A 26 -12.55 -2.58 3.35
N LEU A 27 -11.50 -3.26 3.81
CA LEU A 27 -10.13 -3.04 3.35
C LEU A 27 -9.53 -4.37 2.92
N TYR A 28 -8.96 -4.39 1.72
CA TYR A 28 -8.02 -5.41 1.29
C TYR A 28 -6.73 -4.72 0.87
N LYS A 29 -5.63 -5.07 1.51
CA LYS A 29 -4.32 -4.47 1.26
C LYS A 29 -3.29 -5.51 0.94
N PHE A 30 -2.42 -5.22 -0.02
CA PHE A 30 -1.46 -6.19 -0.54
C PHE A 30 -0.21 -5.50 -1.07
N GLY A 31 0.90 -6.23 -1.02
CA GLY A 31 2.18 -5.81 -1.56
C GLY A 31 3.06 -7.00 -1.91
N ASP A 32 4.10 -6.71 -2.68
CA ASP A 32 5.09 -7.69 -3.13
C ASP A 32 6.47 -7.04 -3.15
N ASN A 33 7.47 -7.77 -2.69
CA ASN A 33 8.88 -7.46 -2.86
C ASN A 33 9.56 -8.71 -3.45
N PRO A 34 10.04 -8.66 -4.70
CA PRO A 34 10.56 -9.84 -5.39
C PRO A 34 11.97 -10.26 -4.95
N ALA A 35 12.66 -9.45 -4.12
CA ALA A 35 14.09 -9.61 -3.91
C ALA A 35 14.56 -9.31 -2.46
N ILE A 36 13.84 -9.80 -1.45
CA ILE A 36 14.25 -9.65 -0.04
C ILE A 36 15.46 -10.54 0.28
N THR A 37 16.42 -10.02 1.04
CA THR A 37 17.62 -10.75 1.49
C THR A 37 17.75 -10.74 3.02
N ASN A 38 18.97 -10.87 3.58
CA ASN A 38 19.22 -10.84 5.02
C ASN A 38 19.17 -9.44 5.66
N THR A 39 18.73 -8.44 4.90
CA THR A 39 18.36 -7.13 5.42
C THR A 39 16.84 -7.07 5.48
N GLU A 40 16.28 -6.62 6.62
CA GLU A 40 14.84 -6.47 6.74
C GLU A 40 14.34 -5.39 5.79
N GLU A 41 13.30 -5.72 5.03
CA GLU A 41 12.68 -4.83 4.06
C GLU A 41 11.17 -4.79 4.26
N THR A 42 10.56 -3.70 3.81
CA THR A 42 9.11 -3.65 3.65
C THR A 42 8.69 -4.52 2.49
N ILE A 43 7.50 -5.11 2.59
CA ILE A 43 6.92 -5.87 1.48
C ILE A 43 6.19 -4.88 0.54
N TRP A 44 6.98 -4.29 -0.35
CA TRP A 44 6.56 -3.32 -1.37
C TRP A 44 7.53 -3.28 -2.54
N THR A 45 7.08 -2.73 -3.67
CA THR A 45 7.81 -2.84 -4.94
C THR A 45 9.11 -2.06 -5.03
N GLN A 46 9.29 -1.05 -4.17
CA GLN A 46 10.50 -0.21 -4.17
C GLN A 46 11.69 -0.91 -3.49
N GLY A 47 11.44 -1.88 -2.61
CA GLY A 47 12.47 -2.47 -1.76
C GLY A 47 12.91 -1.54 -0.62
N GLY A 48 13.77 -2.04 0.27
CA GLY A 48 14.19 -1.33 1.47
C GLY A 48 13.06 -1.14 2.51
N ILE A 49 13.37 -0.42 3.58
CA ILE A 49 12.38 -0.02 4.58
C ILE A 49 11.65 1.24 4.09
N TYR A 50 10.31 1.19 4.07
CA TYR A 50 9.49 2.36 3.75
C TYR A 50 9.75 3.48 4.76
N VAL A 51 10.05 4.67 4.24
CA VAL A 51 10.29 5.88 5.04
C VAL A 51 9.00 6.70 5.08
N TYR A 52 8.47 6.89 6.30
CA TYR A 52 7.27 7.68 6.51
C TYR A 52 7.59 9.18 6.57
N PRO A 53 6.76 10.06 6.00
CA PRO A 53 6.83 11.50 6.27
C PRO A 53 6.66 11.78 7.78
N THR A 54 7.50 12.67 8.32
CA THR A 54 7.43 13.15 9.72
C THR A 54 6.34 14.20 9.92
N SER A 55 5.93 14.88 8.85
CA SER A 55 4.84 15.85 8.82
C SER A 55 4.21 15.84 7.43
N ALA A 56 3.02 16.41 7.29
CA ALA A 56 2.37 16.51 5.99
C ALA A 56 3.13 17.46 5.07
N GLU A 57 3.46 16.99 3.86
CA GLU A 57 4.26 17.73 2.89
C GLU A 57 3.65 17.68 1.49
N ALA A 58 4.16 18.52 0.58
CA ALA A 58 3.83 18.41 -0.83
C ALA A 58 4.55 17.19 -1.42
N VAL A 59 3.81 16.33 -2.12
CA VAL A 59 4.36 15.18 -2.84
C VAL A 59 4.21 15.38 -4.34
N TYR A 60 5.08 14.73 -5.11
CA TYR A 60 5.22 14.90 -6.54
C TYR A 60 5.19 13.56 -7.24
N ILE A 61 4.62 13.53 -8.44
CA ILE A 61 4.56 12.36 -9.32
C ILE A 61 5.35 12.60 -10.59
N SER A 62 6.11 11.59 -11.04
CA SER A 62 6.86 11.61 -12.31
C SER A 62 7.02 10.19 -12.87
N SER A 63 7.32 10.09 -14.17
CA SER A 63 7.68 8.82 -14.81
C SER A 63 9.11 8.84 -15.32
N SER A 64 9.78 7.68 -15.33
CA SER A 64 11.08 7.52 -16.00
C SER A 64 11.01 7.65 -17.53
N ASP A 65 9.83 7.66 -18.15
CA ASP A 65 9.65 7.76 -19.61
C ASP A 65 8.88 9.04 -20.00
N VAL A 66 9.31 9.70 -21.08
CA VAL A 66 8.71 10.94 -21.59
C VAL A 66 7.32 10.72 -22.20
N ASN A 67 6.98 9.50 -22.60
CA ASN A 67 5.69 9.14 -23.19
C ASN A 67 4.58 8.97 -22.15
N ASP A 68 4.91 8.93 -20.86
CA ASP A 68 3.93 8.96 -19.79
C ASP A 68 3.52 10.41 -19.50
N THR A 69 2.80 11.02 -20.44
CA THR A 69 2.38 12.42 -20.42
C THR A 69 0.97 12.56 -21.00
N SER A 70 0.28 13.67 -20.72
CA SER A 70 -1.11 13.95 -21.14
C SER A 70 -1.44 13.58 -22.60
N ALA A 71 -0.53 13.85 -23.55
CA ALA A 71 -0.69 13.56 -24.98
C ALA A 71 0.15 12.36 -25.46
N GLY A 72 0.86 11.69 -24.55
CA GLY A 72 1.76 10.59 -24.86
C GLY A 72 1.05 9.27 -25.15
N THR A 73 1.85 8.27 -25.51
CA THR A 73 1.41 6.90 -25.79
C THR A 73 1.29 6.05 -24.51
N GLY A 74 1.96 6.44 -23.43
CA GLY A 74 1.98 5.74 -22.14
C GLY A 74 0.84 6.15 -21.19
N ALA A 75 1.09 6.08 -19.89
CA ALA A 75 0.17 6.53 -18.85
C ALA A 75 -0.04 8.05 -18.91
N ARG A 76 -1.29 8.49 -18.74
CA ARG A 76 -1.67 9.90 -18.84
C ARG A 76 -2.12 10.47 -17.51
N THR A 77 -2.93 9.73 -16.76
CA THR A 77 -3.39 10.14 -15.43
C THR A 77 -3.23 9.03 -14.41
N VAL A 78 -2.96 9.41 -13.16
CA VAL A 78 -2.81 8.51 -12.02
C VAL A 78 -3.69 9.01 -10.88
N LYS A 79 -4.45 8.11 -10.26
CA LYS A 79 -5.20 8.39 -9.04
C LYS A 79 -4.35 8.00 -7.84
N VAL A 80 -4.23 8.90 -6.87
CA VAL A 80 -3.44 8.77 -5.66
C VAL A 80 -4.37 8.81 -4.46
N PHE A 81 -4.13 7.96 -3.46
CA PHE A 81 -4.86 7.93 -2.20
C PHE A 81 -3.90 7.90 -1.03
N GLY A 82 -4.28 8.59 0.03
CA GLY A 82 -3.43 8.82 1.18
C GLY A 82 -4.19 9.49 2.31
N LEU A 83 -3.41 10.08 3.22
CA LEU A 83 -3.91 10.87 4.34
C LEU A 83 -3.35 12.29 4.26
N ASP A 84 -4.16 13.27 4.63
CA ASP A 84 -3.77 14.69 4.74
C ASP A 84 -3.11 15.03 6.10
N ALA A 85 -2.91 16.31 6.40
CA ALA A 85 -2.36 16.76 7.68
C ALA A 85 -3.23 16.43 8.91
N ASN A 86 -4.53 16.22 8.72
CA ASN A 86 -5.48 15.86 9.77
C ASN A 86 -5.66 14.34 9.91
N TRP A 87 -4.91 13.55 9.12
CA TRP A 87 -5.05 12.09 8.99
C TRP A 87 -6.38 11.66 8.37
N GLU A 88 -7.06 12.57 7.66
CA GLU A 88 -8.28 12.27 6.94
C GLU A 88 -7.96 11.66 5.59
N LEU A 89 -8.85 10.78 5.11
CA LEU A 89 -8.72 10.17 3.78
C LEU A 89 -8.76 11.25 2.70
N GLN A 90 -7.76 11.22 1.81
CA GLN A 90 -7.66 12.13 0.69
C GLN A 90 -7.33 11.36 -0.59
N GLU A 91 -7.87 11.80 -1.71
CA GLU A 91 -7.54 11.30 -3.05
C GLU A 91 -7.37 12.44 -4.04
N GLU A 92 -6.55 12.21 -5.07
CA GLU A 92 -6.31 13.18 -6.15
C GLU A 92 -6.02 12.45 -7.46
N THR A 93 -6.54 12.96 -8.58
CA THR A 93 -6.18 12.47 -9.92
C THR A 93 -5.24 13.46 -10.59
N VAL A 94 -4.02 13.03 -10.89
CA VAL A 94 -2.97 13.89 -11.44
C VAL A 94 -2.68 13.51 -12.88
N THR A 95 -2.52 14.51 -13.74
CA THR A 95 -2.02 14.34 -15.11
C THR A 95 -0.50 14.30 -15.11
N LEU A 96 0.09 13.27 -15.71
CA LEU A 96 1.54 13.11 -15.80
C LEU A 96 2.14 14.07 -16.84
N ASN A 97 3.43 14.39 -16.64
CA ASN A 97 4.23 15.22 -17.53
C ASN A 97 5.59 14.56 -17.84
N GLY A 98 5.57 13.25 -18.13
CA GLY A 98 6.75 12.44 -18.38
C GLY A 98 7.73 12.49 -17.23
N GLN A 99 8.98 12.83 -17.55
CA GLN A 99 10.08 12.96 -16.58
C GLN A 99 10.01 14.21 -15.71
N THR A 100 9.13 15.17 -16.02
CA THR A 100 8.94 16.36 -15.19
C THR A 100 7.97 16.07 -14.06
N GLN A 101 8.39 16.32 -12.82
CA GLN A 101 7.53 16.16 -11.66
C GLN A 101 6.32 17.10 -11.69
N VAL A 102 5.17 16.54 -11.33
CA VAL A 102 3.90 17.26 -11.15
C VAL A 102 3.49 17.15 -9.68
N ARG A 103 3.13 18.26 -9.05
CA ARG A 103 2.63 18.27 -7.66
C ARG A 103 1.31 17.50 -7.59
N VAL A 104 1.16 16.62 -6.60
CA VAL A 104 -0.08 15.86 -6.38
C VAL A 104 -1.08 16.73 -5.65
N GLY A 105 -1.97 17.37 -6.42
CA GLY A 105 -2.89 18.42 -5.99
C GLY A 105 -2.18 19.76 -5.90
N ALA A 106 -2.83 20.88 -6.22
CA ALA A 106 -2.18 22.20 -6.22
C ALA A 106 -1.93 22.76 -4.80
N SER A 107 -2.81 22.46 -3.85
CA SER A 107 -2.75 22.95 -2.46
C SER A 107 -2.79 21.83 -1.42
N LEU A 108 -2.88 20.58 -1.85
CA LEU A 108 -2.94 19.43 -0.95
C LEU A 108 -1.57 19.16 -0.31
N THR A 109 -1.58 18.67 0.93
CA THR A 109 -0.42 18.07 1.58
C THR A 109 -0.77 16.63 1.97
N TRP A 110 0.26 15.82 2.15
CA TRP A 110 0.12 14.39 2.36
C TRP A 110 1.05 13.95 3.49
N ILE A 111 0.52 13.24 4.47
CA ILE A 111 1.32 12.60 5.52
C ILE A 111 1.49 11.10 5.28
N ARG A 112 0.61 10.48 4.48
CA ARG A 112 0.71 9.08 4.04
C ARG A 112 0.28 8.96 2.59
N ILE A 113 0.93 8.06 1.86
CA ILE A 113 0.49 7.56 0.54
C ILE A 113 0.42 6.04 0.66
N PHE A 114 -0.75 5.45 0.43
CA PHE A 114 -0.96 4.01 0.60
C PHE A 114 -1.63 3.34 -0.61
N ARG A 115 -1.93 4.10 -1.67
CA ARG A 115 -2.44 3.55 -2.93
C ARG A 115 -2.22 4.54 -4.07
N ALA A 116 -1.81 4.03 -5.22
CA ALA A 116 -1.97 4.75 -6.48
C ALA A 116 -2.14 3.77 -7.64
N PHE A 117 -2.82 4.20 -8.71
CA PHE A 117 -2.95 3.43 -9.95
C PHE A 117 -3.18 4.33 -11.16
N VAL A 118 -2.74 3.87 -12.32
CA VAL A 118 -2.98 4.54 -13.61
C VAL A 118 -4.47 4.47 -13.95
N VAL A 119 -5.07 5.60 -14.34
CA VAL A 119 -6.50 5.71 -14.68
C VAL A 119 -6.71 5.80 -16.19
N THR A 120 -5.86 6.55 -16.89
CA THR A 120 -5.95 6.71 -18.34
C THR A 120 -4.59 6.52 -18.99
N VAL A 121 -4.63 6.01 -20.22
CA VAL A 121 -3.45 5.65 -21.03
C VAL A 121 -3.64 6.15 -22.47
N GLY A 122 -2.53 6.30 -23.19
CA GLY A 122 -2.52 6.50 -24.63
C GLY A 122 -2.63 5.20 -25.42
N SER A 123 -2.17 5.24 -26.67
CA SER A 123 -2.23 4.10 -27.59
C SER A 123 -1.39 2.89 -27.16
N GLY A 124 -0.44 3.05 -26.23
CA GLY A 124 0.36 1.96 -25.67
C GLY A 124 -0.39 1.09 -24.67
N GLY A 125 -1.53 1.56 -24.13
CA GLY A 125 -2.38 0.76 -23.24
C GLY A 125 -1.83 0.52 -21.82
N THR A 126 -0.66 1.05 -21.48
CA THR A 126 0.04 0.86 -20.19
C THR A 126 1.00 2.03 -19.94
N ALA A 127 1.58 2.15 -18.74
CA ALA A 127 2.74 3.02 -18.52
C ALA A 127 3.93 2.57 -19.39
N ALA A 128 4.62 3.53 -20.00
CA ALA A 128 5.83 3.32 -20.79
C ALA A 128 7.07 3.20 -19.90
N GLY A 129 7.11 3.95 -18.81
CA GLY A 129 8.16 3.91 -17.79
C GLY A 129 7.66 3.54 -16.41
N ASN A 130 8.55 3.66 -15.42
CA ASN A 130 8.22 3.51 -14.02
C ASN A 130 7.68 4.83 -13.48
N ILE A 131 6.49 4.78 -12.88
CA ILE A 131 5.87 5.94 -12.26
C ILE A 131 6.16 5.92 -10.75
N TYR A 132 6.61 7.05 -10.24
CA TYR A 132 6.97 7.26 -8.85
C TYR A 132 6.18 8.40 -8.24
N ILE A 133 5.88 8.28 -6.95
CA ILE A 133 5.39 9.38 -6.11
C ILE A 133 6.39 9.55 -4.98
N GLY A 134 6.86 10.77 -4.74
CA GLY A 134 7.89 11.04 -3.75
C GLY A 134 8.07 12.53 -3.48
N GLN A 135 9.20 12.86 -2.85
CA GLN A 135 9.60 14.23 -2.58
C GLN A 135 9.94 15.01 -3.87
N THR A 136 10.00 16.34 -3.74
CA THR A 136 10.48 17.21 -4.81
C THR A 136 11.92 16.87 -5.19
N GLY A 137 12.23 17.00 -6.49
CA GLY A 137 13.52 16.64 -7.08
C GLY A 137 13.46 15.27 -7.76
N ALA A 138 13.75 15.26 -9.06
CA ALA A 138 13.89 14.05 -9.86
C ALA A 138 15.01 14.19 -10.89
N SER A 139 15.66 13.07 -11.21
CA SER A 139 16.63 12.95 -12.30
C SER A 139 16.14 11.90 -13.28
N GLY A 140 15.92 12.27 -14.55
CA GLY A 140 15.32 11.38 -15.54
C GLY A 140 13.95 10.84 -15.11
N GLY A 141 13.19 11.61 -14.34
CA GLY A 141 11.88 11.21 -13.82
C GLY A 141 11.88 10.32 -12.58
N VAL A 142 13.05 9.91 -12.08
CA VAL A 142 13.18 9.14 -10.83
C VAL A 142 13.43 10.11 -9.67
N PRO A 143 12.62 10.07 -8.58
CA PRO A 143 12.85 10.92 -7.41
C PRO A 143 14.24 10.73 -6.81
N THR A 144 14.87 11.83 -6.39
CA THR A 144 16.19 11.80 -5.72
C THR A 144 16.09 11.72 -4.20
N GLY A 145 14.92 12.03 -3.64
CA GLY A 145 14.60 11.92 -2.22
C GLY A 145 13.80 10.67 -1.88
N ASN A 146 12.99 10.76 -0.82
CA ASN A 146 12.13 9.64 -0.42
C ASN A 146 11.07 9.33 -1.48
N ILE A 147 10.85 8.04 -1.71
CA ILE A 147 9.79 7.50 -2.57
C ILE A 147 8.68 6.99 -1.66
N TYR A 148 7.45 7.44 -1.90
CA TYR A 148 6.25 7.07 -1.16
C TYR A 148 5.35 6.09 -1.91
N ALA A 149 5.50 5.98 -3.23
CA ALA A 149 4.87 4.94 -4.04
C ALA A 149 5.64 4.70 -5.34
N ASN A 150 5.60 3.45 -5.81
CA ASN A 150 6.19 2.99 -7.06
C ASN A 150 5.15 2.08 -7.76
N LEU A 151 4.86 2.37 -9.02
CA LEU A 151 3.85 1.68 -9.83
C LEU A 151 4.47 0.86 -10.98
N ASN A 152 5.77 0.54 -10.90
CA ASN A 152 6.51 -0.23 -11.91
C ASN A 152 5.91 -1.63 -12.19
N THR A 153 5.03 -2.12 -11.32
CA THR A 153 4.40 -3.43 -11.44
C THR A 153 2.89 -3.27 -11.57
N SER A 154 2.33 -3.78 -12.68
CA SER A 154 0.88 -3.84 -12.91
C SER A 154 0.17 -2.46 -12.88
N ASN A 155 0.88 -1.37 -13.22
CA ASN A 155 0.34 0.00 -13.28
C ASN A 155 -0.31 0.48 -11.97
N GLN A 156 0.08 -0.10 -10.82
CA GLN A 156 -0.47 0.23 -9.51
C GLN A 156 0.54 -0.06 -8.41
N THR A 157 0.35 0.57 -7.25
CA THR A 157 1.20 0.31 -6.09
C THR A 157 0.99 -1.10 -5.53
N GLN A 158 2.09 -1.82 -5.24
CA GLN A 158 2.09 -3.01 -4.38
C GLN A 158 2.66 -2.60 -3.02
N LEU A 159 1.79 -2.35 -2.04
CA LEU A 159 2.14 -1.77 -0.73
C LEU A 159 1.42 -2.55 0.37
N ALA A 160 2.13 -3.48 1.03
CA ALA A 160 1.60 -4.19 2.20
C ALA A 160 1.75 -3.35 3.49
N LEU A 161 1.33 -2.09 3.40
CA LEU A 161 1.31 -1.13 4.50
C LEU A 161 0.07 -0.25 4.41
N TRP A 162 -0.38 0.25 5.54
CA TRP A 162 -1.52 1.15 5.63
C TRP A 162 -1.51 1.90 6.96
N THR A 163 -2.24 3.01 7.01
CA THR A 163 -2.42 3.78 8.24
C THR A 163 -3.91 3.94 8.47
N VAL A 164 -4.38 3.63 9.68
CA VAL A 164 -5.79 3.81 10.04
C VAL A 164 -6.11 5.32 10.02
N PRO A 165 -7.08 5.79 9.22
CA PRO A 165 -7.42 7.21 9.15
C PRO A 165 -7.95 7.75 10.49
N ALA A 166 -7.90 9.07 10.66
CA ALA A 166 -8.54 9.74 11.80
C ALA A 166 -10.03 9.42 11.86
N GLY A 167 -10.53 9.20 13.07
CA GLY A 167 -11.92 8.86 13.32
C GLY A 167 -12.33 7.43 12.93
N TYR A 168 -11.39 6.53 12.63
CA TYR A 168 -11.70 5.13 12.35
C TYR A 168 -10.94 4.15 13.25
N THR A 169 -11.50 2.95 13.43
CA THR A 169 -10.82 1.80 14.04
C THR A 169 -10.83 0.65 13.06
N PHE A 170 -9.67 0.04 12.80
CA PHE A 170 -9.52 -1.09 11.90
C PHE A 170 -9.51 -2.42 12.67
N TYR A 171 -10.28 -3.37 12.17
CA TYR A 171 -10.41 -4.73 12.67
C TYR A 171 -9.86 -5.67 11.60
N MET A 172 -8.62 -6.14 11.78
CA MET A 172 -7.97 -7.07 10.86
C MET A 172 -8.42 -8.49 11.16
N ASP A 173 -9.04 -9.15 10.20
CA ASP A 173 -9.55 -10.52 10.32
C ASP A 173 -8.63 -11.57 9.68
N LYS A 174 -7.80 -11.17 8.72
CA LYS A 174 -6.86 -12.09 8.05
C LYS A 174 -5.56 -11.41 7.65
N LEU A 175 -4.47 -12.17 7.78
CA LEU A 175 -3.13 -11.81 7.31
C LEU A 175 -2.52 -13.00 6.56
N ILE A 176 -1.99 -12.74 5.37
CA ILE A 176 -1.40 -13.75 4.49
C ILE A 176 0.02 -13.32 4.12
N PHE A 177 0.93 -14.29 4.13
CA PHE A 177 2.26 -14.15 3.56
C PHE A 177 2.51 -15.29 2.57
N SER A 178 3.12 -14.97 1.44
CA SER A 178 3.63 -15.96 0.49
C SER A 178 5.12 -15.75 0.33
N VAL A 179 5.90 -16.82 0.47
CA VAL A 179 7.36 -16.79 0.41
C VAL A 179 7.84 -17.77 -0.66
N ALA A 180 8.71 -17.31 -1.54
CA ALA A 180 9.44 -18.14 -2.50
C ALA A 180 10.94 -17.88 -2.36
N LEU A 181 11.69 -18.84 -1.81
CA LEU A 181 13.14 -18.73 -1.60
C LEU A 181 13.92 -19.27 -2.82
N SER A 182 15.02 -18.61 -3.17
CA SER A 182 15.93 -19.04 -4.24
C SER A 182 16.87 -20.19 -3.84
N SER A 183 16.91 -20.55 -2.55
CA SER A 183 17.84 -21.54 -2.01
C SER A 183 17.20 -22.43 -0.95
N ALA A 184 17.55 -23.73 -0.98
CA ALA A 184 17.10 -24.72 0.01
C ALA A 184 17.70 -24.45 1.40
N ASN A 185 17.11 -25.05 2.45
CA ASN A 185 17.55 -24.96 3.85
C ASN A 185 17.65 -23.52 4.41
N ASN A 186 17.02 -22.56 3.74
CA ASN A 186 16.85 -21.19 4.22
C ASN A 186 15.39 -20.95 4.57
N TYR A 187 15.12 -19.87 5.29
CA TYR A 187 13.76 -19.43 5.62
C TYR A 187 13.66 -17.91 5.53
N ALA A 188 12.43 -17.40 5.40
CA ALA A 188 12.13 -16.00 5.61
C ALA A 188 11.41 -15.83 6.97
N THR A 189 11.80 -14.81 7.72
CA THR A 189 11.01 -14.30 8.84
C THR A 189 10.11 -13.20 8.31
N VAL A 190 8.79 -13.40 8.41
CA VAL A 190 7.77 -12.43 8.01
C VAL A 190 7.11 -11.81 9.24
N LYS A 191 6.79 -10.52 9.17
CA LYS A 191 6.30 -9.76 10.32
C LYS A 191 5.19 -8.80 9.93
N LEU A 192 4.19 -8.66 10.80
CA LEU A 192 3.36 -7.46 10.87
C LEU A 192 3.93 -6.54 11.95
N ASN A 193 4.48 -5.41 11.55
CA ASN A 193 4.96 -4.37 12.44
C ASN A 193 3.93 -3.24 12.53
N VAL A 194 3.70 -2.77 13.74
CA VAL A 194 2.65 -1.81 14.05
C VAL A 194 3.23 -0.67 14.87
N ARG A 195 2.92 0.56 14.49
CA ARG A 195 3.22 1.75 15.26
C ARG A 195 1.88 2.38 15.69
N PRO A 196 1.49 2.28 16.98
CA PRO A 196 0.14 2.63 17.46
C PRO A 196 -0.22 4.11 17.31
N ASP A 197 0.76 4.99 17.50
CA ASP A 197 0.63 6.41 17.20
C ASP A 197 1.59 6.73 16.07
N ALA A 198 1.07 7.22 14.95
CA ALA A 198 1.83 7.52 13.76
C ALA A 198 2.82 8.69 13.91
N ASP A 199 2.88 9.32 15.10
CA ASP A 199 3.95 10.23 15.52
C ASP A 199 5.33 9.55 15.54
N LEU A 200 6.19 9.96 14.59
CA LEU A 200 7.54 9.41 14.45
C LEU A 200 8.49 9.81 15.57
N ALA A 201 8.18 10.85 16.34
CA ALA A 201 9.05 11.35 17.40
C ALA A 201 8.94 10.52 18.69
N THR A 202 7.77 9.97 18.97
CA THR A 202 7.45 9.34 20.26
C THR A 202 7.10 7.86 20.14
N SER A 203 6.81 7.37 18.93
CA SER A 203 6.26 6.05 18.72
C SER A 203 7.13 5.20 17.79
N LEU A 204 7.39 3.96 18.22
CA LEU A 204 8.22 3.00 17.52
C LEU A 204 7.38 1.84 16.98
N PHE A 205 7.87 1.21 15.92
CA PHE A 205 7.28 -0.04 15.43
C PHE A 205 7.48 -1.17 16.45
N ARG A 206 6.39 -1.90 16.70
CA ARG A 206 6.36 -3.12 17.51
C ARG A 206 5.87 -4.27 16.64
N THR A 207 6.55 -5.40 16.72
CA THR A 207 6.13 -6.60 16.01
C THR A 207 4.91 -7.21 16.70
N THR A 208 3.79 -7.24 15.98
CA THR A 208 2.51 -7.81 16.46
C THR A 208 2.33 -9.26 16.01
N VAL A 209 2.81 -9.58 14.81
CA VAL A 209 2.88 -10.94 14.28
C VAL A 209 4.29 -11.21 13.80
N ILE A 210 4.84 -12.37 14.11
CA ILE A 210 6.12 -12.87 13.59
C ILE A 210 5.99 -14.35 13.27
N GLN A 211 6.44 -14.74 12.07
CA GLN A 211 6.40 -16.14 11.63
C GLN A 211 7.63 -16.46 10.80
N THR A 212 8.06 -17.71 10.86
CA THR A 212 9.14 -18.25 10.02
C THR A 212 8.54 -19.14 8.94
N VAL A 213 8.87 -18.87 7.68
CA VAL A 213 8.28 -19.54 6.52
C VAL A 213 9.39 -20.02 5.58
N GLN A 214 9.31 -21.28 5.15
CA GLN A 214 10.25 -21.89 4.20
C GLN A 214 9.50 -22.27 2.91
N SER A 215 9.56 -21.40 1.90
CA SER A 215 8.93 -21.61 0.57
C SER A 215 7.49 -22.11 0.63
N ASN A 216 6.62 -21.36 1.29
CA ASN A 216 5.21 -21.71 1.47
C ASN A 216 4.33 -20.46 1.54
N GLN A 217 3.03 -20.67 1.47
CA GLN A 217 2.02 -19.71 1.88
C GLN A 217 1.65 -19.94 3.36
N LEU A 218 1.58 -18.85 4.11
CA LEU A 218 1.08 -18.78 5.46
C LEU A 218 -0.20 -17.94 5.45
N THR A 219 -1.29 -18.51 5.95
CA THR A 219 -2.55 -17.80 6.18
C THR A 219 -2.83 -17.78 7.69
N LEU A 220 -3.11 -16.61 8.22
CA LEU A 220 -3.51 -16.38 9.60
C LEU A 220 -4.92 -15.80 9.59
N ASP A 221 -5.89 -16.64 9.92
CA ASP A 221 -7.28 -16.23 10.17
C ASP A 221 -7.43 -15.91 11.66
N PHE A 222 -7.98 -14.74 11.98
CA PHE A 222 -8.18 -14.29 13.34
C PHE A 222 -9.65 -14.42 13.73
N ASP A 223 -9.97 -15.44 14.55
CA ASP A 223 -11.30 -15.60 15.15
C ASP A 223 -11.71 -14.35 15.97
N TYR A 224 -10.71 -13.72 16.59
CA TYR A 224 -10.82 -12.43 17.24
C TYR A 224 -9.96 -11.42 16.47
N PRO A 225 -10.58 -10.49 15.71
CA PRO A 225 -9.83 -9.54 14.91
C PRO A 225 -8.82 -8.74 15.74
N ILE A 226 -7.64 -8.52 15.18
CA ILE A 226 -6.66 -7.62 15.79
C ILE A 226 -7.13 -6.18 15.55
N VAL A 227 -7.27 -5.43 16.64
CA VAL A 227 -7.83 -4.07 16.61
C VAL A 227 -6.71 -3.04 16.57
N PHE A 228 -6.85 -2.08 15.65
CA PHE A 228 -5.94 -0.97 15.45
C PHE A 228 -6.73 0.35 15.46
N THR A 229 -6.44 1.21 16.42
CA THR A 229 -7.10 2.52 16.54
C THR A 229 -6.62 3.48 15.44
N GLU A 230 -7.31 4.61 15.30
CA GLU A 230 -6.91 5.68 14.38
C GLU A 230 -5.43 6.04 14.53
N LYS A 231 -4.81 6.49 13.43
CA LYS A 231 -3.41 6.88 13.36
C LYS A 231 -2.44 5.76 13.74
N THR A 232 -2.87 4.51 13.62
CA THR A 232 -1.97 3.35 13.72
C THR A 232 -1.36 3.05 12.35
N ASP A 233 -0.03 3.03 12.24
CA ASP A 233 0.66 2.53 11.04
C ASP A 233 0.84 1.01 11.11
N LEU A 234 0.52 0.34 10.01
CA LEU A 234 0.62 -1.10 9.78
C LEU A 234 1.61 -1.35 8.65
N GLN A 235 2.57 -2.25 8.85
CA GLN A 235 3.59 -2.52 7.85
C GLN A 235 4.03 -3.98 7.88
N CYS A 236 3.82 -4.67 6.77
CA CYS A 236 4.37 -6.00 6.58
C CYS A 236 5.85 -5.92 6.17
N ARG A 237 6.70 -6.69 6.85
CA ARG A 237 8.15 -6.75 6.58
C ARG A 237 8.61 -8.20 6.49
N ALA A 238 9.72 -8.40 5.81
CA ALA A 238 10.39 -9.69 5.84
C ALA A 238 11.91 -9.57 5.77
N VAL A 239 12.59 -10.63 6.18
CA VAL A 239 14.03 -10.80 6.11
C VAL A 239 14.33 -12.29 5.93
N THR A 240 15.35 -12.64 5.15
CA THR A 240 15.76 -14.03 4.96
C THR A 240 16.90 -14.41 5.90
N SER A 241 17.04 -15.71 6.18
CA SER A 241 18.05 -16.25 7.08
C SER A 241 19.50 -16.07 6.60
N SER A 242 19.71 -15.70 5.33
CA SER A 242 21.03 -15.60 4.70
C SER A 242 21.02 -14.66 3.51
N ALA A 243 22.12 -13.93 3.30
CA ALA A 243 22.29 -13.04 2.14
C ALA A 243 22.18 -13.80 0.80
N SER A 244 22.57 -15.08 0.79
CA SER A 244 22.51 -15.94 -0.40
C SER A 244 21.11 -16.50 -0.67
N ALA A 245 20.13 -16.24 0.21
CA ALA A 245 18.76 -16.70 0.07
C ALA A 245 17.85 -15.52 -0.25
N THR A 246 17.86 -15.08 -1.50
CA THR A 246 16.88 -14.10 -1.98
C THR A 246 15.48 -14.72 -1.94
N ALA A 247 14.49 -13.95 -1.47
CA ALA A 247 13.10 -14.35 -1.46
C ALA A 247 12.22 -13.36 -2.20
N GLY A 248 11.34 -13.88 -3.05
CA GLY A 248 10.11 -13.18 -3.42
C GLY A 248 9.13 -13.33 -2.28
N VAL A 249 8.65 -12.22 -1.73
CA VAL A 249 7.69 -12.22 -0.62
C VAL A 249 6.53 -11.30 -0.97
N SER A 250 5.33 -11.86 -0.93
CA SER A 250 4.08 -11.10 -1.00
C SER A 250 3.37 -11.15 0.35
N ALA A 251 2.65 -10.09 0.69
CA ALA A 251 1.83 -10.04 1.89
C ALA A 251 0.51 -9.36 1.58
N SER A 252 -0.56 -9.83 2.23
CA SER A 252 -1.86 -9.17 2.20
C SER A 252 -2.56 -9.25 3.54
N PHE A 253 -3.35 -8.24 3.85
CA PHE A 253 -4.23 -8.25 5.01
C PHE A 253 -5.60 -7.68 4.63
N GLU A 254 -6.63 -8.19 5.29
CA GLU A 254 -7.99 -7.74 5.12
C GLU A 254 -8.71 -7.54 6.44
N GLY A 255 -9.86 -6.89 6.34
CA GLY A 255 -10.74 -6.61 7.47
C GLY A 255 -11.68 -5.45 7.16
N ALA A 256 -12.27 -4.89 8.21
CA ALA A 256 -13.13 -3.72 8.11
C ALA A 256 -12.62 -2.58 8.99
N TYR A 257 -12.72 -1.35 8.52
CA TYR A 257 -12.50 -0.16 9.33
C TYR A 257 -13.81 0.60 9.54
N ILE A 258 -14.07 0.95 10.79
CA ILE A 258 -15.35 1.43 11.28
C ILE A 258 -15.18 2.84 11.84
N LEU A 259 -16.09 3.75 11.49
CA LEU A 259 -16.13 5.11 12.00
C LEU A 259 -16.34 5.07 13.53
N ASN A 260 -15.48 5.77 14.26
CA ASN A 260 -15.57 5.92 15.71
C ASN A 260 -16.83 6.73 16.05
N GLY A 261 -17.52 6.34 17.12
CA GLY A 261 -18.71 7.04 17.64
C GLY A 261 -18.39 8.30 18.43
#